data_AF-C9QFG8-F1
#
_entry.id   AF-C9QFG8-F1
#
_cell.length_a   1.000
_cell.length_b   1.000
_cell.length_c   1.000
_cell.angle_alpha   90.00
_cell.angle_beta   90.00
_cell.angle_gamma   90.00
#
_symmetry.space_group_name_H-M   'P 1'
#
loop_
_entity.id
_entity.type
_entity.pdbx_description
1 polymer ?
#
loop_
_entity_poly.entity_id
_entity_poly.type
_entity_poly.pdbx_seq_one_letter_code
_entity_poly.pdbx_strand_id
1 'polypeptide(L)'
;MDSDTYCFAPSDQPTETLPQSFWEILVVDDEKDVHDVTNLVLGKNEFLGHQLHFTHAYSAKEAKQKFKDGPQYAVILLDVVMETRQAGLELARWIRDEFGDRHCRIILRTGQPGDAPEEKVILNYDINDYKTKTELTSTRLLTTIYSAIRSYSDIITIEHTRDGLKTIIESTSNILTDDTSSTWLKGILQQIVALLKLNDAHTLHFGASEVDGDWTIATSTDENKVTIGHELTNYIDASHLSRFTQSSELIEISPTKFALPIDVHNRHGVIIINCSKHVIEQRKELIELMVKNASIAYEKLYILNDMLETQKEIAYRLGEVVETRSKESGSHVKRLSLLSHLLALEAGLGEKMAENIKLASPLHDIGKIAIPDNILHKPGKLTAEEWEIMKTHASIGGDILSGSHLDILKVAAVIASSHHEKWDGSGYPKGLSGLDIPIEGRITAIIDVFDALASKRSYKEPWTHKQIVEHFQQQHGIHFDPELCDVFLRIYEKCVALRNSYPD
;
A
#
# COMPACT_ATOMS: atom_id res chain seq x y z
N MET A 1 20.59 46.35 -55.54
CA MET A 1 20.74 45.05 -56.19
C MET A 1 22.00 44.37 -55.68
N ASP A 2 22.09 43.71 -54.52
CA ASP A 2 21.33 43.71 -53.26
C ASP A 2 22.27 43.07 -52.23
N SER A 3 22.74 43.89 -51.29
CA SER A 3 22.87 43.60 -49.85
C SER A 3 22.95 42.14 -49.40
N ASP A 4 24.19 41.70 -49.15
CA ASP A 4 24.51 40.67 -48.16
C ASP A 4 23.90 41.05 -46.80
N THR A 5 22.84 40.36 -46.44
CA THR A 5 22.21 40.49 -45.12
C THR A 5 22.52 39.23 -44.33
N TYR A 6 23.58 39.30 -43.52
CA TYR A 6 23.80 38.36 -42.43
C TYR A 6 22.63 38.47 -41.45
N CYS A 7 21.75 37.47 -41.47
CA CYS A 7 20.65 37.35 -40.53
C CYS A 7 21.21 36.78 -39.21
N PHE A 8 21.52 37.65 -38.26
CA PHE A 8 21.76 37.26 -36.87
C PHE A 8 20.44 36.71 -36.30
N ALA A 9 20.41 35.42 -35.96
CA ALA A 9 19.37 34.90 -35.09
C ALA A 9 19.51 35.57 -33.71
N PRO A 10 18.42 36.03 -33.07
CA PRO A 10 18.49 36.50 -31.70
C PRO A 10 18.82 35.31 -30.79
N SER A 11 20.06 35.25 -30.30
CA SER A 11 20.47 34.35 -29.22
C SER A 11 20.06 34.95 -27.88
N ASP A 12 18.76 34.92 -27.59
CA ASP A 12 18.23 35.10 -26.24
C ASP A 12 17.13 34.07 -26.03
N GLN A 13 17.51 32.79 -26.00
CA GLN A 13 16.75 31.86 -25.17
C GLN A 13 17.12 32.19 -23.73
N PRO A 14 16.14 32.48 -22.84
CA PRO A 14 16.45 32.62 -21.43
C PRO A 14 17.10 31.31 -21.01
N THR A 15 18.40 31.36 -20.71
CA THR A 15 19.04 30.29 -19.96
C THR A 15 18.25 30.27 -18.66
N GLU A 16 17.37 29.28 -18.47
CA GLU A 16 16.72 29.05 -17.18
C GLU A 16 17.85 28.88 -16.16
N THR A 17 18.22 29.96 -15.50
CA THR A 17 19.09 29.94 -14.34
C THR A 17 18.34 29.15 -13.28
N LEU A 18 18.77 27.91 -13.07
CA LEU A 18 18.27 27.06 -12.00
C LEU A 18 18.23 27.87 -10.69
N PRO A 19 17.14 27.83 -9.90
CA PRO A 19 17.13 28.43 -8.58
C PRO A 19 18.27 27.82 -7.75
N GLN A 20 19.03 28.66 -7.06
CA GLN A 20 20.13 28.21 -6.20
C GLN A 20 19.58 27.31 -5.08
N SER A 21 20.08 26.08 -5.01
CA SER A 21 19.81 25.15 -3.92
C SER A 21 20.90 25.31 -2.84
N PHE A 22 20.51 25.28 -1.56
CA PHE A 22 21.37 25.61 -0.42
C PHE A 22 21.48 24.48 0.60
N TRP A 23 22.68 24.31 1.19
CA TRP A 23 22.85 23.59 2.44
C TRP A 23 22.60 24.54 3.61
N GLU A 24 21.49 24.34 4.31
CA GLU A 24 21.10 25.14 5.48
C GLU A 24 21.93 24.76 6.71
N ILE A 25 22.69 25.73 7.23
CA ILE A 25 23.56 25.57 8.40
C ILE A 25 23.14 26.58 9.47
N LEU A 26 22.88 26.10 10.69
CA LEU A 26 22.59 26.96 11.83
C LEU A 26 23.85 27.20 12.66
N VAL A 27 24.19 28.46 12.91
CA VAL A 27 25.27 28.88 13.81
C VAL A 27 24.64 29.44 15.08
N VAL A 28 24.96 28.81 16.22
CA VAL A 28 24.46 29.18 17.54
C VAL A 28 25.65 29.50 18.45
N ASP A 29 25.85 30.78 18.74
CA ASP A 29 26.96 31.31 19.54
C ASP A 29 26.53 32.68 20.10
N ASP A 30 26.91 33.05 21.32
CA ASP A 30 26.59 34.37 21.86
C ASP A 30 27.63 35.44 21.44
N GLU A 31 28.78 35.02 20.92
CA GLU A 31 29.84 35.90 20.45
C GLU A 31 29.64 36.33 18.99
N LYS A 32 29.28 37.59 18.76
CA LYS A 32 29.06 38.14 17.41
C LYS A 32 30.24 37.93 16.44
N ASP A 33 31.47 38.02 16.93
CA ASP A 33 32.68 37.84 16.11
C ASP A 33 32.74 36.45 15.46
N VAL A 34 32.20 35.42 16.13
CA VAL A 34 32.14 34.05 15.59
C VAL A 34 31.24 33.98 14.37
N HIS A 35 30.14 34.73 14.36
CA HIS A 35 29.20 34.78 13.24
C HIS A 35 29.84 35.44 12.03
N ASP A 36 30.48 36.59 12.24
CA ASP A 36 31.13 37.36 11.18
C ASP A 36 32.30 36.58 10.55
N VAL A 37 33.12 35.91 11.37
CA VAL A 37 34.21 35.04 10.90
C VAL A 37 33.68 33.83 10.14
N THR A 38 32.64 33.17 10.65
CA THR A 38 32.05 32.00 9.99
C THR A 38 31.54 32.37 8.60
N ASN A 39 30.82 33.50 8.49
CA ASN A 39 30.27 33.95 7.21
C ASN A 39 31.37 34.42 6.23
N LEU A 40 32.39 35.14 6.72
CA LEU A 40 33.51 35.60 5.90
C LEU A 40 34.32 34.43 5.31
N VAL A 41 34.55 33.39 6.10
CA VAL A 41 35.36 32.23 5.71
C VAL A 41 34.57 31.26 4.83
N LEU A 42 33.27 31.09 5.10
CA LEU A 42 32.49 30.00 4.53
C LEU A 42 31.41 30.40 3.53
N GLY A 43 30.91 31.64 3.57
CA GLY A 43 29.70 32.07 2.84
C GLY A 43 29.77 32.08 1.32
N LYS A 44 30.94 31.82 0.72
CA LYS A 44 31.12 31.69 -0.74
C LYS A 44 31.43 30.28 -1.21
N ASN A 45 31.43 29.29 -0.32
CA ASN A 45 31.79 27.93 -0.68
C ASN A 45 30.58 27.15 -1.19
N GLU A 46 30.86 26.21 -2.08
CA GLU A 46 29.91 25.28 -2.66
C GLU A 46 30.33 23.86 -2.33
N PHE A 47 29.36 23.00 -2.03
CA PHE A 47 29.60 21.59 -1.77
C PHE A 47 28.48 20.74 -2.37
N LEU A 48 28.86 19.72 -3.14
CA LEU A 48 27.94 18.83 -3.86
C LEU A 48 26.95 19.56 -4.79
N GLY A 49 27.30 20.72 -5.35
CA GLY A 49 26.41 21.47 -6.25
C GLY A 49 25.53 22.51 -5.56
N HIS A 50 25.62 22.66 -4.23
CA HIS A 50 24.79 23.57 -3.44
C HIS A 50 25.66 24.57 -2.68
N GLN A 51 25.18 25.82 -2.56
CA GLN A 51 25.85 26.84 -1.77
C GLN A 51 25.59 26.64 -0.27
N LEU A 52 26.55 27.03 0.57
CA LEU A 52 26.35 27.02 2.02
C LEU A 52 25.57 28.27 2.45
N HIS A 53 24.42 28.09 3.08
CA HIS A 53 23.63 29.17 3.65
C HIS A 53 23.67 29.10 5.18
N PHE A 54 24.00 30.23 5.82
CA PHE A 54 24.17 30.31 7.27
C PHE A 54 23.03 31.11 7.90
N THR A 55 22.23 30.42 8.71
CA THR A 55 21.31 31.07 9.65
C THR A 55 22.02 31.27 10.98
N HIS A 56 21.80 32.42 11.61
CA HIS A 56 22.46 32.80 12.85
C HIS A 56 21.45 32.91 14.00
N ALA A 57 21.84 32.41 15.18
CA ALA A 57 21.13 32.57 16.43
C ALA A 57 22.12 32.90 17.56
N TYR A 58 21.80 33.88 18.39
CA TYR A 58 22.69 34.40 19.45
C TYR A 58 22.37 33.84 20.85
N SER A 59 21.43 32.90 20.91
CA SER A 59 20.91 32.33 22.16
C SER A 59 20.28 30.97 21.88
N ALA A 60 20.22 30.11 22.90
CA ALA A 60 19.51 28.84 22.80
C ALA A 60 18.01 29.07 22.51
N LYS A 61 17.43 30.14 23.06
CA LYS A 61 16.03 30.52 22.82
C LYS A 61 15.79 30.90 21.36
N GLU A 62 16.66 31.70 20.77
CA GLU A 62 16.56 32.09 19.36
C GLU A 62 16.74 30.88 18.45
N ALA A 63 17.69 29.99 18.74
CA ALA A 63 17.90 28.77 17.97
C ALA A 63 16.65 27.88 17.96
N LYS A 64 15.98 27.71 19.11
CA LYS A 64 14.70 26.98 19.18
C LYS A 64 13.62 27.62 18.30
N GLN A 65 13.58 28.95 18.21
CA GLN A 65 12.63 29.64 17.33
C GLN A 65 12.96 29.40 15.86
N LYS A 66 14.24 29.46 15.48
CA LYS A 66 14.70 29.16 14.11
C LYS A 66 14.38 27.74 13.68
N PHE A 67 14.48 26.75 14.57
CA PHE A 67 14.06 25.38 14.27
C PHE A 67 12.55 25.24 14.03
N LYS A 68 11.72 26.05 14.70
CA LYS A 68 10.25 26.01 14.54
C LYS A 68 9.77 26.71 13.28
N ASP A 69 10.38 27.84 12.94
CA ASP A 69 9.91 28.72 11.87
C ASP A 69 10.76 28.63 10.59
N GLY A 70 11.91 27.97 10.67
CA GLY A 70 12.93 27.91 9.63
C GLY A 70 12.91 26.62 8.81
N PRO A 71 13.85 26.49 7.85
CA PRO A 71 14.03 25.28 7.07
C PRO A 71 14.62 24.16 7.92
N GLN A 72 14.69 22.96 7.34
CA GLN A 72 15.42 21.85 7.95
C GLN A 72 16.93 22.10 7.81
N TYR A 73 17.65 22.10 8.93
CA TYR A 73 19.08 22.37 8.97
C TYR A 73 19.89 21.08 8.78
N ALA A 74 20.86 21.09 7.86
CA ALA A 74 21.77 19.96 7.65
C ALA A 74 22.82 19.86 8.77
N VAL A 75 23.35 21.01 9.20
CA VAL A 75 24.44 21.10 10.19
C VAL A 75 24.14 22.21 11.21
N ILE A 76 24.45 21.94 12.47
CA ILE A 76 24.39 22.91 13.57
C ILE A 76 25.79 23.10 14.13
N LEU A 77 26.32 24.32 14.05
CA LEU A 77 27.52 24.74 14.79
C LEU A 77 27.07 25.34 16.11
N LEU A 78 27.34 24.67 17.22
CA LEU A 78 26.73 25.01 18.51
C LEU A 78 27.80 25.24 19.57
N ASP A 79 27.82 26.44 20.18
CA ASP A 79 28.64 26.69 21.36
C ASP A 79 28.07 25.98 22.60
N VAL A 80 28.96 25.43 23.43
CA VAL A 80 28.59 24.74 24.67
C VAL A 80 28.14 25.72 25.74
N VAL A 81 28.86 26.83 25.88
CA VAL A 81 28.65 27.83 26.93
C VAL A 81 28.12 29.10 26.28
N MET A 82 26.91 29.50 26.65
CA MET A 82 26.27 30.75 26.19
C MET A 82 25.65 31.44 27.42
N GLU A 83 24.31 31.56 27.47
CA GLU A 83 23.60 32.18 28.59
C GLU A 83 23.80 31.42 29.90
N THR A 84 24.03 30.10 29.81
CA THR A 84 24.45 29.23 30.90
C THR A 84 25.59 28.32 30.46
N ARG A 85 26.29 27.71 31.43
CA ARG A 85 27.38 26.75 31.15
C ARG A 85 26.94 25.48 30.43
N GLN A 86 25.64 25.21 30.35
CA GLN A 86 25.07 24.02 29.72
C GLN A 86 24.06 24.36 28.62
N ALA A 87 23.89 25.63 28.27
CA ALA A 87 22.86 26.07 27.33
C ALA A 87 22.96 25.33 25.98
N GLY A 88 24.18 25.13 25.45
CA GLY A 88 24.40 24.36 24.24
C GLY A 88 24.06 22.88 24.39
N LEU A 89 24.41 22.27 25.51
CA LEU A 89 24.10 20.86 25.78
C LEU A 89 22.59 20.63 25.93
N GLU A 90 21.91 21.52 26.65
CA GLU A 90 20.45 21.50 26.78
C GLU A 90 19.75 21.72 25.44
N LEU A 91 20.29 22.58 24.58
CA LEU A 91 19.77 22.76 23.23
C LEU A 91 19.97 21.52 22.36
N ALA A 92 21.16 20.90 22.39
CA ALA A 92 21.41 19.65 21.67
C ALA A 92 20.44 18.55 22.10
N ARG A 93 20.22 18.40 23.41
CA ARG A 93 19.23 17.48 23.96
C ARG A 93 17.82 17.82 23.49
N TRP A 94 17.44 19.10 23.53
CA TRP A 94 16.14 19.54 23.05
C TRP A 94 15.92 19.20 21.57
N ILE A 95 16.92 19.39 20.70
CA ILE A 95 16.83 19.03 19.26
C ILE A 95 16.54 17.54 19.09
N ARG A 96 17.20 16.67 19.86
CA ARG A 96 17.11 15.21 19.75
C ARG A 96 15.90 14.60 20.43
N ASP A 97 15.59 15.03 21.65
CA ASP A 97 14.58 14.42 22.52
C ASP A 97 13.20 15.08 22.38
N GLU A 98 13.16 16.42 22.30
CA GLU A 98 11.89 17.17 22.31
C GLU A 98 11.42 17.57 20.91
N PHE A 99 12.33 18.11 20.08
CA PHE A 99 12.02 18.47 18.68
C PHE A 99 12.02 17.23 17.78
N GLY A 100 12.83 16.22 18.11
CA GLY A 100 12.83 14.91 17.45
C GLY A 100 13.63 14.84 16.15
N ASP A 101 14.47 15.84 15.85
CA ASP A 101 15.34 15.78 14.68
C ASP A 101 16.61 14.99 15.01
N ARG A 102 16.70 13.78 14.46
CA ARG A 102 17.88 12.90 14.54
C ARG A 102 18.75 12.94 13.28
N HIS A 103 18.37 13.73 12.28
CA HIS A 103 19.02 13.80 10.98
C HIS A 103 20.05 14.90 10.92
N CYS A 104 19.80 16.08 11.50
CA CYS A 104 20.78 17.17 11.49
C CYS A 104 22.09 16.78 12.22
N ARG A 105 23.23 17.27 11.73
CA ARG A 105 24.54 17.00 12.33
C ARG A 105 24.94 18.10 13.30
N ILE A 106 25.08 17.79 14.59
CA ILE A 106 25.46 18.77 15.62
C ILE A 106 26.97 18.71 15.85
N ILE A 107 27.66 19.84 15.66
CA ILE A 107 29.08 20.02 15.94
C ILE A 107 29.19 20.99 17.13
N LEU A 108 29.63 20.47 18.27
CA LEU A 108 29.87 21.30 19.44
C LEU A 108 31.20 22.04 19.34
N ARG A 109 31.18 23.32 19.69
CA ARG A 109 32.36 24.18 19.85
C ARG A 109 32.48 24.55 21.33
N THR A 110 33.69 24.53 21.88
CA THR A 110 33.93 25.04 23.24
C THR A 110 35.28 25.73 23.37
N GLY A 111 35.34 26.79 24.17
CA GLY A 111 36.61 27.40 24.58
C GLY A 111 37.29 26.67 25.75
N GLN A 112 36.55 25.87 26.53
CA GLN A 112 37.05 25.20 27.75
C GLN A 112 36.50 23.77 27.87
N PRO A 113 37.29 22.72 27.57
CA PRO A 113 36.84 21.32 27.63
C PRO A 113 36.73 20.73 29.04
N GLY A 114 36.83 21.54 30.10
CA GLY A 114 37.08 21.08 31.48
C GLY A 114 35.89 20.47 32.23
N ASP A 115 34.65 20.80 31.87
CA ASP A 115 33.47 20.41 32.68
C ASP A 115 32.87 19.04 32.29
N ALA A 116 33.16 18.52 31.09
CA ALA A 116 32.75 17.18 30.67
C ALA A 116 33.70 16.59 29.60
N PRO A 117 34.19 15.35 29.74
CA PRO A 117 35.00 14.69 28.71
C PRO A 117 34.22 14.54 27.39
N GLU A 118 34.87 14.81 26.26
CA GLU A 118 34.32 14.71 24.90
C GLU A 118 33.50 13.43 24.68
N GLU A 119 34.06 12.27 25.03
CA GLU A 119 33.40 10.96 24.87
C GLU A 119 32.02 10.89 25.56
N LYS A 120 31.89 11.47 26.76
CA LYS A 120 30.62 11.47 27.51
C LYS A 120 29.60 12.42 26.89
N VAL A 121 30.05 13.54 26.37
CA VAL A 121 29.15 14.52 25.73
C VAL A 121 28.62 13.95 24.42
N ILE A 122 29.48 13.30 23.63
CA ILE A 122 29.08 12.63 22.39
C ILE A 122 28.00 11.58 22.64
N LEU A 123 28.19 10.70 23.62
CA LEU A 123 27.25 9.63 23.94
C LEU A 123 25.93 10.13 24.54
N ASN A 124 25.98 11.09 25.46
CA ASN A 124 24.79 11.50 26.23
C ASN A 124 23.87 12.47 25.48
N TYR A 125 24.39 13.17 24.47
CA TYR A 125 23.67 14.23 23.76
C TYR A 125 23.51 13.98 22.26
N ASP A 126 23.93 12.81 21.76
CA ASP A 126 23.81 12.39 20.35
C ASP A 126 24.28 13.47 19.36
N ILE A 127 25.50 13.96 19.61
CA ILE A 127 26.21 14.93 18.78
C ILE A 127 27.22 14.23 17.86
N ASN A 128 27.61 14.87 16.77
CA ASN A 128 28.38 14.24 15.70
C ASN A 128 29.85 14.60 15.71
N ASP A 129 30.21 15.75 16.28
CA ASP A 129 31.60 16.12 16.49
C ASP A 129 31.71 17.07 17.67
N TYR A 130 32.90 17.09 18.28
CA TYR A 130 33.26 17.99 19.37
C TYR A 130 34.61 18.61 19.04
N LYS A 131 34.69 19.94 19.11
CA LYS A 131 35.88 20.70 18.72
C LYS A 131 36.14 21.84 19.69
N THR A 132 37.41 22.05 20.03
CA THR A 132 37.78 23.26 20.76
C THR A 132 37.88 24.46 19.82
N LYS A 133 37.52 25.67 20.28
CA LYS A 133 37.62 26.90 19.48
C LYS A 133 39.07 27.13 18.98
N THR A 134 40.07 26.65 19.71
CA THR A 134 41.50 26.72 19.35
C THR A 134 41.93 25.75 18.23
N GLU A 135 41.19 24.65 18.01
CA GLU A 135 41.53 23.64 16.99
C GLU A 135 40.89 23.90 15.63
N LEU A 136 39.92 24.84 15.57
CA LEU A 136 39.14 25.17 14.39
C LEU A 136 39.81 26.27 13.57
N THR A 137 40.85 25.88 12.82
CA THR A 137 41.30 26.72 11.69
C THR A 137 40.22 26.77 10.61
N SER A 138 40.23 27.79 9.75
CA SER A 138 39.29 27.92 8.62
C SER A 138 39.19 26.65 7.77
N THR A 139 40.33 26.02 7.47
CA THR A 139 40.39 24.76 6.71
C THR A 139 39.76 23.60 7.48
N ARG A 140 40.04 23.48 8.78
CA ARG A 140 39.48 22.41 9.61
C ARG A 140 37.97 22.54 9.76
N LEU A 141 37.47 23.75 10.02
CA LEU A 141 36.04 24.04 10.09
C LEU A 141 35.33 23.63 8.79
N LEU A 142 35.90 24.00 7.64
CA LEU A 142 35.36 23.66 6.33
C LEU A 142 35.35 22.14 6.08
N THR A 143 36.43 21.42 6.41
CA THR A 143 36.45 19.96 6.29
C THR A 143 35.46 19.26 7.23
N THR A 144 35.26 19.78 8.45
CA THR A 144 34.28 19.25 9.40
C THR A 144 32.86 19.46 8.88
N ILE A 145 32.55 20.66 8.36
CA ILE A 145 31.24 20.94 7.77
C ILE A 145 30.99 20.05 6.55
N TYR A 146 31.96 19.88 5.66
CA TYR A 146 31.81 18.99 4.49
C TYR A 146 31.57 17.53 4.89
N SER A 147 32.27 17.05 5.93
CA SER A 147 32.05 15.71 6.47
C SER A 147 30.64 15.58 7.08
N ALA A 148 30.18 16.60 7.80
CA ALA A 148 28.85 16.63 8.40
C ALA A 148 27.74 16.69 7.33
N ILE A 149 27.86 17.56 6.32
CA ILE A 149 26.90 17.64 5.21
C ILE A 149 26.84 16.30 4.46
N ARG A 150 27.99 15.66 4.20
CA ARG A 150 28.01 14.34 3.56
C ARG A 150 27.26 13.29 4.40
N SER A 151 27.53 13.24 5.70
CA SER A 151 26.83 12.34 6.61
C SER A 151 25.32 12.62 6.66
N TYR A 152 24.90 13.88 6.69
CA TYR A 152 23.50 14.28 6.60
C TYR A 152 22.86 13.77 5.30
N SER A 153 23.49 14.06 4.15
CA SER A 153 23.01 13.64 2.83
C SER A 153 22.84 12.13 2.72
N ASP A 154 23.79 11.35 3.25
CA ASP A 154 23.71 9.90 3.25
C ASP A 154 22.55 9.38 4.11
N ILE A 155 22.31 9.97 5.29
CA ILE A 155 21.21 9.60 6.18
C ILE A 155 19.85 9.90 5.54
N ILE A 156 19.69 11.09 4.97
CA ILE A 156 18.47 11.47 4.26
C ILE A 156 18.21 10.53 3.07
N THR A 157 19.26 10.14 2.34
CA THR A 157 19.17 9.14 1.27
C THR A 157 18.63 7.80 1.77
N ILE A 158 19.13 7.33 2.92
CA ILE A 158 18.68 6.06 3.53
C ILE A 158 17.22 6.15 3.98
N GLU A 159 16.81 7.25 4.62
CA GLU A 159 15.43 7.46 5.07
C GLU A 159 14.46 7.45 3.89
N HIS A 160 14.74 8.19 2.81
CA HIS A 160 13.92 8.16 1.60
C HIS A 160 13.87 6.77 0.95
N THR A 161 14.97 6.02 0.98
CA THR A 161 15.00 4.63 0.48
C THR A 161 14.10 3.72 1.32
N ARG A 162 14.15 3.86 2.65
CA ARG A 162 13.30 3.11 3.58
C ARG A 162 11.82 3.43 3.35
N ASP A 163 11.49 4.71 3.21
CA ASP A 163 10.11 5.16 2.99
C ASP A 163 9.59 4.71 1.62
N GLY A 164 10.42 4.77 0.56
CA GLY A 164 10.06 4.21 -0.75
C GLY A 164 9.85 2.69 -0.72
N LEU A 165 10.66 1.93 0.02
CA LEU A 165 10.44 0.49 0.26
C LEU A 165 9.15 0.23 1.01
N LYS A 166 8.85 1.02 2.04
CA LYS A 166 7.60 0.93 2.79
C LYS A 166 6.40 1.19 1.88
N THR A 167 6.42 2.24 1.06
CA THR A 167 5.35 2.54 0.09
C THR A 167 5.12 1.36 -0.86
N ILE A 168 6.19 0.76 -1.41
CA ILE A 168 6.06 -0.42 -2.27
C ILE A 168 5.39 -1.58 -1.51
N ILE A 169 5.86 -1.90 -0.29
CA ILE A 169 5.29 -3.00 0.52
C ILE A 169 3.82 -2.73 0.89
N GLU A 170 3.47 -1.50 1.28
CA GLU A 170 2.09 -1.13 1.61
C GLU A 170 1.18 -1.21 0.37
N SER A 171 1.69 -0.78 -0.80
CA SER A 171 0.98 -0.90 -2.09
C SER A 171 0.69 -2.36 -2.45
N THR A 172 1.59 -3.29 -2.10
CA THR A 172 1.37 -4.72 -2.33
C THR A 172 0.28 -5.35 -1.46
N SER A 173 -0.16 -4.68 -0.39
CA SER A 173 -1.22 -5.19 0.48
C SER A 173 -2.63 -4.83 -0.01
N ASN A 174 -2.77 -3.88 -0.95
CA ASN A 174 -4.05 -3.28 -1.36
C ASN A 174 -4.36 -3.38 -2.86
N ILE A 175 -3.75 -4.32 -3.60
CA ILE A 175 -3.73 -4.46 -5.08
C ILE A 175 -5.10 -4.48 -5.80
N LEU A 176 -6.19 -4.56 -5.04
CA LEU A 176 -7.55 -4.75 -5.52
C LEU A 176 -8.33 -3.48 -5.88
N THR A 177 -7.73 -2.29 -5.77
CA THR A 177 -8.36 -1.03 -6.20
C THR A 177 -7.72 -0.50 -7.48
N ASP A 178 -8.50 0.13 -8.36
CA ASP A 178 -8.02 0.75 -9.61
C ASP A 178 -6.84 1.74 -9.38
N ASP A 179 -6.69 2.29 -8.18
CA ASP A 179 -5.60 3.19 -7.74
C ASP A 179 -4.25 2.47 -7.40
N THR A 180 -4.15 1.15 -7.55
CA THR A 180 -2.94 0.42 -7.13
C THR A 180 -1.77 0.51 -8.09
N SER A 181 -2.03 0.67 -9.38
CA SER A 181 -0.96 0.88 -10.38
C SER A 181 -0.26 2.22 -10.17
N SER A 182 -1.01 3.29 -9.88
CA SER A 182 -0.46 4.62 -9.60
C SER A 182 0.32 4.63 -8.28
N THR A 183 -0.20 3.98 -7.23
CA THR A 183 0.49 3.86 -5.93
C THR A 183 1.78 3.04 -6.05
N TRP A 184 1.76 1.96 -6.83
CA TRP A 184 2.94 1.16 -7.10
C TRP A 184 4.00 1.92 -7.92
N LEU A 185 3.59 2.61 -9.00
CA LEU A 185 4.46 3.50 -9.76
C LEU A 185 5.07 4.60 -8.88
N LYS A 186 4.29 5.14 -7.93
CA LYS A 186 4.76 6.14 -6.95
C LYS A 186 5.84 5.58 -6.05
N GLY A 187 5.67 4.36 -5.55
CA GLY A 187 6.67 3.67 -4.75
C GLY A 187 8.00 3.46 -5.50
N ILE A 188 7.95 3.04 -6.77
CA ILE A 188 9.15 2.88 -7.60
C ILE A 188 9.81 4.24 -7.86
N LEU A 189 9.02 5.25 -8.23
CA LEU A 189 9.50 6.61 -8.47
C LEU A 189 10.28 7.15 -7.26
N GLN A 190 9.72 7.00 -6.05
CA GLN A 190 10.37 7.42 -4.81
C GLN A 190 11.71 6.71 -4.57
N GLN A 191 11.78 5.40 -4.80
CA GLN A 191 13.03 4.65 -4.64
C GLN A 191 14.12 5.06 -5.62
N ILE A 192 13.74 5.29 -6.87
CA ILE A 192 14.68 5.70 -7.91
C ILE A 192 15.23 7.09 -7.62
N VAL A 193 14.36 8.04 -7.23
CA VAL A 193 14.76 9.41 -6.86
C VAL A 193 15.71 9.37 -5.65
N ALA A 194 15.38 8.57 -4.64
CA ALA A 194 16.24 8.36 -3.47
C ALA A 194 17.60 7.76 -3.88
N LEU A 195 17.60 6.71 -4.70
CA LEU A 195 18.82 6.03 -5.13
C LEU A 195 19.75 6.95 -5.92
N LEU A 196 19.19 7.77 -6.81
CA LEU A 196 19.96 8.73 -7.59
C LEU A 196 20.35 9.99 -6.79
N LYS A 197 19.90 10.09 -5.53
CA LYS A 197 20.06 11.28 -4.68
C LYS A 197 19.52 12.55 -5.33
N LEU A 198 18.40 12.44 -6.03
CA LEU A 198 17.76 13.54 -6.77
C LEU A 198 16.78 14.32 -5.89
N ASN A 199 17.04 14.40 -4.58
CA ASN A 199 16.14 15.02 -3.59
C ASN A 199 16.10 16.55 -3.65
N ASP A 200 16.56 17.16 -4.73
CA ASP A 200 16.35 18.59 -4.95
C ASP A 200 14.87 18.83 -5.25
N ALA A 201 14.25 19.74 -4.48
CA ALA A 201 12.85 20.17 -4.66
C ALA A 201 12.55 20.83 -6.03
N HIS A 202 13.57 20.90 -6.90
CA HIS A 202 13.54 21.61 -8.18
C HIS A 202 13.55 20.66 -9.39
N THR A 203 13.89 19.38 -9.21
CA THR A 203 13.81 18.38 -10.29
C THR A 203 12.48 17.65 -10.26
N LEU A 204 11.76 17.75 -11.37
CA LEU A 204 10.45 17.15 -11.54
C LEU A 204 10.59 15.72 -12.05
N HIS A 205 10.07 14.76 -11.29
CA HIS A 205 10.03 13.36 -11.66
C HIS A 205 8.58 12.87 -11.62
N PHE A 206 8.20 12.00 -12.55
CA PHE A 206 6.83 11.51 -12.62
C PHE A 206 6.75 10.14 -13.26
N GLY A 207 5.67 9.43 -12.95
CA GLY A 207 5.31 8.16 -13.57
C GLY A 207 4.05 8.33 -14.40
N ALA A 208 4.02 7.71 -15.57
CA ALA A 208 2.85 7.66 -16.43
C ALA A 208 2.50 6.22 -16.76
N SER A 209 1.24 5.99 -17.09
CA SER A 209 0.71 4.69 -17.51
C SER A 209 -0.13 4.82 -18.76
N GLU A 210 -0.10 3.79 -19.60
CA GLU A 210 -0.97 3.65 -20.75
C GLU A 210 -2.29 2.99 -20.36
N VAL A 211 -3.40 3.61 -20.73
CA VAL A 211 -4.76 3.07 -20.60
C VAL A 211 -5.44 3.21 -21.95
N ASP A 212 -5.84 2.10 -22.56
CA ASP A 212 -6.52 2.05 -23.86
C ASP A 212 -5.79 2.79 -25.01
N GLY A 213 -4.46 2.86 -24.96
CA GLY A 213 -3.62 3.54 -25.95
C GLY A 213 -3.23 4.97 -25.58
N ASP A 214 -3.85 5.54 -24.55
CA ASP A 214 -3.59 6.91 -24.10
C ASP A 214 -2.69 6.92 -22.87
N TRP A 215 -1.62 7.73 -22.93
CA TRP A 215 -0.66 7.88 -21.83
C TRP A 215 -1.06 9.02 -20.91
N THR A 216 -1.31 8.71 -19.64
CA THR A 216 -1.67 9.69 -18.62
C THR A 216 -0.70 9.67 -17.45
N ILE A 217 -0.52 10.82 -16.80
CA ILE A 217 0.31 10.92 -15.60
C ILE A 217 -0.39 10.21 -14.43
N ALA A 218 0.29 9.23 -13.84
CA ALA A 218 -0.21 8.47 -12.71
C ALA A 218 0.34 8.97 -11.36
N THR A 219 1.54 9.56 -11.33
CA THR A 219 2.18 10.01 -10.08
C THR A 219 3.27 11.05 -10.34
N SER A 220 3.59 11.90 -9.35
CA SER A 220 4.71 12.85 -9.42
C SER A 220 5.39 13.05 -8.06
N THR A 221 6.64 13.54 -8.07
CA THR A 221 7.32 14.07 -6.89
C THR A 221 6.84 15.47 -6.48
N ASP A 222 6.18 16.21 -7.39
CA ASP A 222 5.63 17.55 -7.14
C ASP A 222 4.30 17.73 -7.89
N GLU A 223 3.19 17.41 -7.22
CA GLU A 223 1.83 17.49 -7.76
C GLU A 223 1.39 18.93 -8.09
N ASN A 224 2.10 19.96 -7.62
CA ASN A 224 1.81 21.35 -8.00
C ASN A 224 2.34 21.72 -9.39
N LYS A 225 3.36 21.00 -9.87
CA LYS A 225 3.98 21.23 -11.18
C LYS A 225 3.51 20.23 -12.24
N VAL A 226 3.12 19.03 -11.83
CA VAL A 226 2.59 17.98 -12.71
C VAL A 226 1.24 17.52 -12.20
N THR A 227 0.22 17.73 -13.02
CA THR A 227 -1.15 17.34 -12.69
C THR A 227 -1.37 15.87 -13.01
N ILE A 228 -1.75 15.08 -12.00
CA ILE A 228 -2.16 13.68 -12.17
C ILE A 228 -3.39 13.62 -13.09
N GLY A 229 -3.42 12.65 -14.00
CA GLY A 229 -4.49 12.43 -14.98
C GLY A 229 -4.36 13.22 -16.28
N HIS A 230 -3.42 14.17 -16.39
CA HIS A 230 -3.14 14.85 -17.66
C HIS A 230 -2.41 13.92 -18.65
N GLU A 231 -2.55 14.21 -19.95
CA GLU A 231 -1.81 13.50 -21.00
C GLU A 231 -0.29 13.69 -20.87
N LEU A 232 0.46 12.61 -21.09
CA LEU A 232 1.93 12.59 -21.06
C LEU A 232 2.57 13.49 -22.13
N THR A 233 1.87 13.68 -23.25
CA THR A 233 2.25 14.53 -24.39
C THR A 233 2.41 16.01 -24.00
N ASN A 234 1.79 16.45 -22.90
CA ASN A 234 1.99 17.80 -22.36
C ASN A 234 3.40 18.02 -21.79
N TYR A 235 4.13 16.94 -21.48
CA TYR A 235 5.43 16.98 -20.80
C TYR A 235 6.58 16.36 -21.61
N ILE A 236 6.25 15.54 -22.60
CA ILE A 236 7.18 14.79 -23.47
C ILE A 236 6.68 14.80 -24.90
N ASP A 237 7.59 14.96 -25.86
CA ASP A 237 7.26 14.87 -27.28
C ASP A 237 6.73 13.47 -27.65
N ALA A 238 5.59 13.44 -28.36
CA ALA A 238 4.89 12.23 -28.74
C ALA A 238 5.74 11.21 -29.53
N SER A 239 6.81 11.67 -30.20
CA SER A 239 7.76 10.82 -30.92
C SER A 239 8.49 9.80 -30.04
N HIS A 240 8.53 10.01 -28.72
CA HIS A 240 9.16 9.08 -27.77
C HIS A 240 8.22 7.97 -27.29
N LEU A 241 6.89 8.14 -27.39
CA LEU A 241 5.92 7.24 -26.76
C LEU A 241 6.04 5.80 -27.26
N SER A 242 6.27 5.61 -28.57
CA SER A 242 6.44 4.27 -29.16
C SER A 242 7.67 3.54 -28.63
N ARG A 243 8.69 4.26 -28.15
CA ARG A 243 9.90 3.66 -27.57
C ARG A 243 9.63 3.07 -26.19
N PHE A 244 8.63 3.60 -25.46
CA PHE A 244 8.31 3.17 -24.11
C PHE A 244 7.64 1.78 -24.09
N THR A 245 7.03 1.35 -25.18
CA THR A 245 6.41 0.01 -25.29
C THR A 245 7.32 -1.02 -25.99
N GLN A 246 8.47 -0.58 -26.52
CA GLN A 246 9.37 -1.42 -27.33
C GLN A 246 10.67 -1.82 -26.62
N SER A 247 10.98 -1.19 -25.48
CA SER A 247 12.24 -1.35 -24.77
C SER A 247 11.97 -1.41 -23.27
N SER A 248 12.72 -2.23 -22.55
CA SER A 248 12.78 -2.24 -21.08
C SER A 248 14.05 -1.58 -20.52
N GLU A 249 14.92 -1.08 -21.41
CA GLU A 249 16.16 -0.37 -21.05
C GLU A 249 15.93 1.13 -20.87
N LEU A 250 16.87 1.80 -20.22
CA LEU A 250 16.89 3.26 -20.07
C LEU A 250 16.89 3.97 -21.43
N ILE A 251 15.99 4.94 -21.59
CA ILE A 251 15.78 5.72 -22.80
C ILE A 251 16.19 7.18 -22.55
N GLU A 252 17.17 7.68 -23.29
CA GLU A 252 17.48 9.11 -23.33
C GLU A 252 16.41 9.85 -24.17
N ILE A 253 15.70 10.79 -23.54
CA ILE A 253 14.75 11.71 -24.19
C ILE A 253 15.47 13.01 -24.55
N SER A 254 16.22 13.55 -23.60
CA SER A 254 17.09 14.73 -23.77
C SER A 254 18.31 14.61 -22.85
N PRO A 255 19.33 15.51 -22.96
CA PRO A 255 20.53 15.44 -22.14
C PRO A 255 20.29 15.46 -20.61
N THR A 256 19.11 15.91 -20.19
CA THR A 256 18.71 16.01 -18.78
C THR A 256 17.43 15.25 -18.45
N LYS A 257 16.85 14.49 -19.38
CA LYS A 257 15.57 13.79 -19.19
C LYS A 257 15.66 12.38 -19.74
N PHE A 258 15.33 11.41 -18.89
CA PHE A 258 15.42 9.99 -19.20
C PHE A 258 14.12 9.28 -18.85
N ALA A 259 13.80 8.24 -19.60
CA ALA A 259 12.64 7.37 -19.40
C ALA A 259 13.10 5.96 -19.02
N LEU A 260 12.42 5.38 -18.05
CA LEU A 260 12.54 3.99 -17.62
C LEU A 260 11.20 3.31 -17.87
N PRO A 261 11.08 2.57 -18.98
CA PRO A 261 9.89 1.78 -19.27
C PRO A 261 9.64 0.69 -18.23
N ILE A 262 8.37 0.43 -17.97
CA ILE A 262 7.90 -0.54 -16.98
C ILE A 262 6.73 -1.31 -17.59
N ASP A 263 6.97 -2.55 -17.98
CA ASP A 263 5.93 -3.39 -18.56
C ASP A 263 5.49 -4.45 -17.54
N VAL A 264 4.18 -4.47 -17.25
CA VAL A 264 3.59 -5.52 -16.44
C VAL A 264 2.22 -5.93 -16.99
N HIS A 265 2.11 -7.20 -17.36
CA HIS A 265 0.85 -7.84 -17.75
C HIS A 265 -0.01 -7.03 -18.74
N ASN A 266 0.55 -6.72 -19.92
CA ASN A 266 -0.05 -5.89 -20.98
C ASN A 266 -0.40 -4.45 -20.57
N ARG A 267 0.08 -3.98 -19.42
CA ARG A 267 0.06 -2.57 -19.04
C ARG A 267 1.46 -2.00 -19.19
N HIS A 268 1.53 -0.86 -19.86
CA HIS A 268 2.76 -0.13 -20.08
C HIS A 268 2.81 1.06 -19.11
N GLY A 269 3.94 1.21 -18.46
CA GLY A 269 4.26 2.31 -17.57
C GLY A 269 5.60 2.91 -17.95
N VAL A 270 5.84 4.15 -17.54
CA VAL A 270 7.14 4.78 -17.71
C VAL A 270 7.43 5.69 -16.53
N ILE A 271 8.65 5.62 -16.02
CA ILE A 271 9.18 6.59 -15.04
C ILE A 271 10.08 7.58 -15.76
N ILE A 272 9.79 8.86 -15.57
CA ILE A 272 10.53 9.97 -16.15
C ILE A 272 11.39 10.61 -15.07
N ILE A 273 12.69 10.64 -15.31
CA ILE A 273 13.68 11.21 -14.41
C ILE A 273 14.39 12.38 -15.09
N ASN A 274 14.40 13.51 -14.39
CA ASN A 274 15.21 14.66 -14.78
C ASN A 274 16.54 14.66 -13.99
N CYS A 275 17.66 14.34 -14.63
CA CYS A 275 18.98 14.36 -14.02
C CYS A 275 20.09 14.51 -15.07
N SER A 276 21.32 14.78 -14.64
CA SER A 276 22.45 14.79 -15.58
C SER A 276 22.78 13.38 -16.08
N LYS A 277 23.26 13.27 -17.32
CA LYS A 277 23.70 12.01 -17.92
C LYS A 277 24.74 11.26 -17.07
N HIS A 278 25.63 12.00 -16.40
CA HIS A 278 26.65 11.40 -15.54
C HIS A 278 26.05 10.65 -14.35
N VAL A 279 25.00 11.21 -13.73
CA VAL A 279 24.35 10.63 -12.54
C VAL A 279 23.63 9.34 -12.89
N ILE A 280 22.85 9.33 -13.97
CA ILE A 280 22.07 8.15 -14.34
C ILE A 280 22.96 7.03 -14.87
N GLU A 281 24.00 7.36 -15.64
CA GLU A 281 24.91 6.35 -16.20
C GLU A 281 25.73 5.64 -15.11
N GLN A 282 26.14 6.36 -14.05
CA GLN A 282 26.85 5.77 -12.91
C GLN A 282 26.03 4.70 -12.17
N ARG A 283 24.70 4.75 -12.25
CA ARG A 283 23.77 3.90 -11.50
C ARG A 283 22.82 3.13 -12.42
N LYS A 284 23.06 3.15 -13.73
CA LYS A 284 22.16 2.61 -14.75
C LYS A 284 21.78 1.16 -14.47
N GLU A 285 22.78 0.28 -14.32
CA GLU A 285 22.58 -1.14 -14.08
C GLU A 285 21.72 -1.40 -12.83
N LEU A 286 21.95 -0.63 -11.76
CA LEU A 286 21.21 -0.79 -10.51
C LEU A 286 19.75 -0.35 -10.66
N ILE A 287 19.49 0.75 -11.36
CA ILE A 287 18.12 1.25 -11.57
C ILE A 287 17.35 0.30 -12.48
N GLU A 288 17.94 -0.14 -13.59
CA GLU A 288 17.32 -1.10 -14.50
C GLU A 288 17.00 -2.41 -13.78
N LEU A 289 17.91 -2.90 -12.93
CA LEU A 289 17.65 -4.08 -12.09
C LEU A 289 16.52 -3.86 -11.09
N MET A 290 16.45 -2.69 -10.45
CA MET A 290 15.39 -2.35 -9.50
C MET A 290 14.03 -2.27 -10.17
N VAL A 291 13.93 -1.57 -11.31
CA VAL A 291 12.70 -1.48 -12.10
C VAL A 291 12.26 -2.88 -12.52
N LYS A 292 13.17 -3.70 -13.06
CA LYS A 292 12.89 -5.07 -13.46
C LYS A 292 12.37 -5.92 -12.29
N ASN A 293 13.01 -5.88 -11.13
CA ASN A 293 12.59 -6.63 -9.96
C ASN A 293 11.24 -6.16 -9.42
N ALA A 294 10.99 -4.85 -9.45
CA ALA A 294 9.68 -4.30 -9.09
C ALA A 294 8.62 -4.83 -10.06
N SER A 295 8.86 -4.77 -11.38
CA SER A 295 7.93 -5.29 -12.41
C SER A 295 7.58 -6.76 -12.19
N ILE A 296 8.59 -7.60 -11.94
CA ILE A 296 8.38 -9.04 -11.63
C ILE A 296 7.53 -9.23 -10.37
N ALA A 297 7.77 -8.42 -9.33
CA ALA A 297 6.99 -8.50 -8.10
C ALA A 297 5.52 -8.14 -8.34
N TYR A 298 5.26 -7.06 -9.09
CA TYR A 298 3.91 -6.64 -9.45
C TYR A 298 3.22 -7.67 -10.35
N GLU A 299 3.93 -8.23 -11.34
CA GLU A 299 3.41 -9.28 -12.21
C GLU A 299 2.99 -10.51 -11.42
N LYS A 300 3.84 -10.97 -10.49
CA LYS A 300 3.52 -12.11 -9.63
C LYS A 300 2.27 -11.86 -8.79
N LEU A 301 2.12 -10.66 -8.25
CA LEU A 301 0.97 -10.31 -7.44
C LEU A 301 -0.31 -10.21 -8.28
N TYR A 302 -0.22 -9.64 -9.48
CA TYR A 302 -1.31 -9.62 -10.44
C TYR A 302 -1.77 -11.05 -10.77
N ILE A 303 -0.84 -11.95 -11.11
CA ILE A 303 -1.14 -13.35 -11.43
C ILE A 303 -1.80 -14.07 -10.24
N LEU A 304 -1.30 -13.86 -9.01
CA LEU A 304 -1.92 -14.44 -7.82
C LEU A 304 -3.35 -13.96 -7.63
N ASN A 305 -3.61 -12.68 -7.89
CA ASN A 305 -4.95 -12.13 -7.78
C ASN A 305 -5.90 -12.63 -8.87
N ASP A 306 -5.43 -12.65 -10.13
CA ASP A 306 -6.19 -13.19 -11.27
C ASP A 306 -6.51 -14.68 -11.06
N MET A 307 -5.58 -15.44 -10.48
CA MET A 307 -5.83 -16.82 -10.07
C MET A 307 -6.93 -16.91 -9.00
N LEU A 308 -6.95 -16.02 -8.01
CA LEU A 308 -8.01 -15.98 -7.00
C LEU A 308 -9.36 -15.66 -7.65
N GLU A 309 -9.47 -14.59 -8.44
CA GLU A 309 -10.73 -14.21 -9.11
C GLU A 309 -11.22 -15.31 -10.06
N THR A 310 -10.32 -15.95 -10.81
CA THR A 310 -10.65 -17.11 -11.65
C THR A 310 -11.22 -18.26 -10.81
N GLN A 311 -10.62 -18.56 -9.65
CA GLN A 311 -11.16 -19.58 -8.74
C GLN A 311 -12.55 -19.22 -8.21
N LYS A 312 -12.77 -17.93 -7.86
CA LYS A 312 -14.10 -17.45 -7.43
C LYS A 312 -15.13 -17.63 -8.53
N GLU A 313 -14.83 -17.17 -9.75
CA GLU A 313 -15.75 -17.27 -10.90
C GLU A 313 -16.05 -18.73 -11.22
N ILE A 314 -15.06 -19.63 -11.23
CA ILE A 314 -15.29 -21.06 -11.45
C ILE A 314 -16.21 -21.64 -10.36
N ALA A 315 -15.98 -21.32 -9.08
CA ALA A 315 -16.82 -21.80 -7.98
C ALA A 315 -18.26 -21.32 -8.12
N TYR A 316 -18.47 -20.04 -8.44
CA TYR A 316 -19.80 -19.49 -8.70
C TYR A 316 -20.49 -20.16 -9.89
N ARG A 317 -19.79 -20.33 -11.01
CA ARG A 317 -20.34 -20.98 -12.21
C ARG A 317 -20.73 -22.43 -11.96
N LEU A 318 -19.91 -23.17 -11.23
CA LEU A 318 -20.24 -24.55 -10.85
C LEU A 318 -21.47 -24.62 -9.96
N GLY A 319 -21.58 -23.73 -8.96
CA GLY A 319 -22.80 -23.61 -8.14
C GLY A 319 -24.03 -23.24 -8.97
N GLU A 320 -23.90 -22.24 -9.85
CA GLU A 320 -24.98 -21.76 -10.73
C GLU A 320 -25.49 -22.85 -11.67
N VAL A 321 -24.59 -23.69 -12.23
CA VAL A 321 -24.98 -24.81 -13.10
C VAL A 321 -25.84 -25.83 -12.35
N VAL A 322 -25.50 -26.12 -11.10
CA VAL A 322 -26.27 -27.04 -10.27
C VAL A 322 -27.63 -26.46 -9.90
N GLU A 323 -27.68 -25.18 -9.53
CA GLU A 323 -28.94 -24.51 -9.18
C GLU A 323 -29.86 -24.29 -10.39
N THR A 324 -29.29 -24.02 -11.56
CA THR A 324 -30.06 -23.94 -12.81
C THR A 324 -30.73 -25.29 -13.12
N ARG A 325 -30.04 -26.41 -12.84
CA ARG A 325 -30.63 -27.74 -12.98
C ARG A 325 -31.72 -27.99 -11.94
N SER A 326 -31.63 -27.49 -10.71
CA SER A 326 -32.69 -27.62 -9.69
C SER A 326 -33.87 -26.65 -9.89
N LYS A 327 -33.79 -25.74 -10.88
CA LYS A 327 -34.74 -24.63 -11.14
C LYS A 327 -34.76 -23.56 -10.03
N GLU A 328 -33.65 -23.41 -9.33
CA GLU A 328 -33.40 -22.34 -8.36
C GLU A 328 -32.69 -21.15 -9.05
N SER A 329 -32.79 -19.94 -8.50
CA SER A 329 -32.20 -18.74 -9.13
C SER A 329 -30.68 -18.68 -8.90
N GLY A 330 -29.90 -18.34 -9.94
CA GLY A 330 -28.45 -18.14 -9.82
C GLY A 330 -28.04 -17.04 -8.82
N SER A 331 -28.92 -16.07 -8.54
CA SER A 331 -28.70 -15.04 -7.52
C SER A 331 -28.56 -15.61 -6.11
N HIS A 332 -29.18 -16.77 -5.81
CA HIS A 332 -29.07 -17.45 -4.52
C HIS A 332 -27.61 -17.78 -4.17
N VAL A 333 -26.86 -18.35 -5.12
CA VAL A 333 -25.46 -18.76 -4.93
C VAL A 333 -24.58 -17.57 -4.51
N LYS A 334 -24.79 -16.41 -5.14
CA LYS A 334 -24.08 -15.17 -4.81
C LYS A 334 -24.47 -14.64 -3.43
N ARG A 335 -25.77 -14.67 -3.08
CA ARG A 335 -26.25 -14.25 -1.76
C ARG A 335 -25.72 -15.16 -0.66
N LEU A 336 -25.78 -16.47 -0.86
CA LEU A 336 -25.28 -17.47 0.08
C LEU A 336 -23.80 -17.25 0.40
N SER A 337 -22.98 -17.00 -0.62
CA SER A 337 -21.56 -16.64 -0.45
C SER A 337 -21.38 -15.39 0.43
N LEU A 338 -21.98 -14.27 0.05
CA LEU A 338 -21.76 -12.99 0.72
C LEU A 338 -22.35 -12.96 2.14
N LEU A 339 -23.50 -13.61 2.36
CA LEU A 339 -24.13 -13.72 3.67
C LEU A 339 -23.37 -14.66 4.60
N SER A 340 -22.85 -15.78 4.09
CA SER A 340 -22.01 -16.69 4.88
C SER A 340 -20.70 -16.02 5.30
N HIS A 341 -20.12 -15.20 4.41
CA HIS A 341 -18.97 -14.36 4.73
C HIS A 341 -19.25 -13.40 5.90
N LEU A 342 -20.34 -12.64 5.78
CA LEU A 342 -20.74 -11.66 6.78
C LEU A 342 -20.98 -12.32 8.15
N LEU A 343 -21.69 -13.45 8.18
CA LEU A 343 -21.94 -14.18 9.42
C LEU A 343 -20.64 -14.74 10.03
N ALA A 344 -19.73 -15.27 9.20
CA ALA A 344 -18.44 -15.78 9.67
C ALA A 344 -17.55 -14.70 10.29
N LEU A 345 -17.50 -13.49 9.70
CA LEU A 345 -16.77 -12.36 10.27
C LEU A 345 -17.38 -11.90 11.61
N GLU A 346 -18.70 -11.75 11.66
CA GLU A 346 -19.42 -11.29 12.86
C GLU A 346 -19.44 -12.34 13.98
N ALA A 347 -19.18 -13.60 13.65
CA ALA A 347 -18.95 -14.71 14.59
C ALA A 347 -17.48 -14.82 15.04
N GLY A 348 -16.54 -14.03 14.48
CA GLY A 348 -15.16 -13.93 14.95
C GLY A 348 -14.17 -14.95 14.36
N LEU A 349 -14.47 -15.59 13.23
CA LEU A 349 -13.61 -16.62 12.62
C LEU A 349 -12.33 -16.07 11.96
N GLY A 350 -12.21 -14.74 11.82
CA GLY A 350 -11.09 -14.08 11.15
C GLY A 350 -11.19 -14.12 9.62
N GLU A 351 -10.52 -13.16 8.96
CA GLU A 351 -10.65 -12.89 7.52
C GLU A 351 -10.39 -14.13 6.65
N LYS A 352 -9.31 -14.87 6.94
CA LYS A 352 -8.91 -16.04 6.14
C LYS A 352 -9.99 -17.13 6.11
N MET A 353 -10.57 -17.43 7.27
CA MET A 353 -11.58 -18.49 7.37
C MET A 353 -12.91 -18.03 6.79
N ALA A 354 -13.28 -16.78 7.04
CA ALA A 354 -14.50 -16.18 6.49
C ALA A 354 -14.45 -16.13 4.96
N GLU A 355 -13.32 -15.75 4.35
CA GLU A 355 -13.15 -15.78 2.88
C GLU A 355 -13.19 -17.22 2.35
N ASN A 356 -12.61 -18.21 3.04
CA ASN A 356 -12.76 -19.60 2.63
C ASN A 356 -14.23 -20.07 2.62
N ILE A 357 -15.01 -19.73 3.65
CA ILE A 357 -16.45 -20.07 3.72
C ILE A 357 -17.21 -19.39 2.58
N LYS A 358 -16.94 -18.10 2.34
CA LYS A 358 -17.53 -17.32 1.24
C LYS A 358 -17.33 -17.99 -0.12
N LEU A 359 -16.12 -18.47 -0.40
CA LEU A 359 -15.79 -19.10 -1.69
C LEU A 359 -16.30 -20.54 -1.80
N ALA A 360 -16.45 -21.22 -0.66
CA ALA A 360 -16.84 -22.62 -0.59
C ALA A 360 -18.36 -22.83 -0.55
N SER A 361 -19.12 -21.95 0.12
CA SER A 361 -20.57 -22.12 0.30
C SER A 361 -21.39 -22.18 -1.00
N PRO A 362 -21.01 -21.52 -2.12
CA PRO A 362 -21.62 -21.76 -3.43
C PRO A 362 -21.73 -23.22 -3.86
N LEU A 363 -20.84 -24.08 -3.36
CA LEU A 363 -20.74 -25.48 -3.77
C LEU A 363 -21.48 -26.44 -2.82
N HIS A 364 -22.21 -25.94 -1.81
CA HIS A 364 -22.88 -26.77 -0.80
C HIS A 364 -23.79 -27.85 -1.43
N ASP A 365 -24.46 -27.50 -2.52
CA ASP A 365 -25.43 -28.35 -3.19
C ASP A 365 -24.89 -29.08 -4.42
N ILE A 366 -23.57 -29.07 -4.67
CA ILE A 366 -22.93 -29.68 -5.86
C ILE A 366 -23.35 -31.15 -6.09
N GLY A 367 -23.64 -31.87 -5.01
CA GLY A 367 -24.08 -33.26 -5.05
C GLY A 367 -25.46 -33.49 -5.65
N LYS A 368 -26.30 -32.45 -5.81
CA LYS A 368 -27.58 -32.52 -6.54
C LYS A 368 -27.37 -33.02 -7.98
N ILE A 369 -26.15 -32.90 -8.53
CA ILE A 369 -25.80 -33.44 -9.84
C ILE A 369 -26.01 -34.96 -9.96
N ALA A 370 -25.92 -35.71 -8.86
CA ALA A 370 -26.12 -37.15 -8.85
C ALA A 370 -27.56 -37.57 -8.55
N ILE A 371 -28.45 -36.62 -8.26
CA ILE A 371 -29.85 -36.92 -7.94
C ILE A 371 -30.63 -37.14 -9.25
N PRO A 372 -31.44 -38.22 -9.36
CA PRO A 372 -32.29 -38.48 -10.52
C PRO A 372 -33.31 -37.35 -10.79
N ASP A 373 -33.50 -36.99 -12.06
CA ASP A 373 -34.40 -35.88 -12.45
C ASP A 373 -35.85 -36.08 -12.00
N ASN A 374 -36.34 -37.32 -11.98
CA ASN A 374 -37.70 -37.64 -11.52
C ASN A 374 -37.90 -37.36 -10.02
N ILE A 375 -36.81 -37.34 -9.23
CA ILE A 375 -36.82 -36.96 -7.81
C ILE A 375 -36.56 -35.46 -7.67
N LEU A 376 -35.53 -34.94 -8.36
CA LEU A 376 -35.14 -33.52 -8.29
C LEU A 376 -36.24 -32.57 -8.77
N HIS A 377 -36.99 -32.94 -9.82
CA HIS A 377 -38.05 -32.10 -10.41
C HIS A 377 -39.46 -32.53 -10.05
N LYS A 378 -39.64 -33.40 -9.05
CA LYS A 378 -40.97 -33.93 -8.71
C LYS A 378 -41.93 -32.80 -8.32
N PRO A 379 -43.07 -32.62 -9.03
CA PRO A 379 -44.05 -31.59 -8.70
C PRO A 379 -44.93 -32.05 -7.52
N GLY A 380 -44.36 -32.08 -6.31
CA GLY A 380 -45.06 -32.50 -5.10
C GLY A 380 -44.11 -32.94 -3.98
N LYS A 381 -44.66 -33.48 -2.89
CA LYS A 381 -43.85 -34.04 -1.80
C LYS A 381 -43.17 -35.33 -2.26
N LEU A 382 -41.92 -35.52 -1.85
CA LEU A 382 -41.18 -36.76 -2.04
C LEU A 382 -41.77 -37.87 -1.15
N THR A 383 -41.74 -39.11 -1.62
CA THR A 383 -42.01 -40.30 -0.78
C THR A 383 -40.85 -40.48 0.21
N ALA A 384 -41.04 -41.35 1.22
CA ALA A 384 -39.96 -41.65 2.16
C ALA A 384 -38.70 -42.20 1.44
N GLU A 385 -38.88 -43.09 0.46
CA GLU A 385 -37.78 -43.65 -0.32
C GLU A 385 -37.07 -42.60 -1.19
N GLU A 386 -37.84 -41.74 -1.87
CA GLU A 386 -37.29 -40.64 -2.67
C GLU A 386 -36.57 -39.61 -1.79
N TRP A 387 -37.07 -39.38 -0.57
CA TRP A 387 -36.42 -38.51 0.42
C TRP A 387 -35.08 -39.07 0.88
N GLU A 388 -34.99 -40.38 1.13
CA GLU A 388 -33.71 -41.03 1.45
C GLU A 388 -32.70 -40.86 0.31
N ILE A 389 -33.14 -40.96 -0.95
CA ILE A 389 -32.28 -40.67 -2.11
C ILE A 389 -31.88 -39.19 -2.15
N MET A 390 -32.82 -38.26 -1.94
CA MET A 390 -32.54 -36.82 -1.96
C MET A 390 -31.47 -36.44 -0.93
N LYS A 391 -31.53 -36.98 0.29
CA LYS A 391 -30.53 -36.70 1.35
C LYS A 391 -29.09 -37.07 0.95
N THR A 392 -28.91 -37.98 -0.01
CA THR A 392 -27.56 -38.40 -0.44
C THR A 392 -26.76 -37.31 -1.15
N HIS A 393 -27.39 -36.22 -1.62
CA HIS A 393 -26.66 -35.12 -2.25
C HIS A 393 -25.59 -34.53 -1.32
N ALA A 394 -25.85 -34.47 -0.01
CA ALA A 394 -24.90 -33.93 0.96
C ALA A 394 -23.63 -34.79 1.02
N SER A 395 -23.78 -36.12 1.16
CA SER A 395 -22.63 -37.04 1.15
C SER A 395 -21.92 -37.08 -0.20
N ILE A 396 -22.67 -37.11 -1.31
CA ILE A 396 -22.10 -37.15 -2.65
C ILE A 396 -21.32 -35.86 -2.95
N GLY A 397 -21.85 -34.71 -2.57
CA GLY A 397 -21.17 -33.42 -2.72
C GLY A 397 -19.86 -33.37 -1.91
N GLY A 398 -19.90 -33.88 -0.68
CA GLY A 398 -18.72 -34.11 0.13
C GLY A 398 -17.65 -34.95 -0.56
N ASP A 399 -18.05 -36.10 -1.10
CA ASP A 399 -17.16 -37.03 -1.79
C ASP A 399 -16.56 -36.42 -3.07
N ILE A 400 -17.36 -35.71 -3.88
CA ILE A 400 -16.93 -35.02 -5.11
C ILE A 400 -15.81 -34.00 -4.80
N LEU A 401 -15.94 -33.28 -3.70
CA LEU A 401 -15.02 -32.20 -3.32
C LEU A 401 -13.85 -32.67 -2.44
N SER A 402 -13.90 -33.92 -1.97
CA SER A 402 -12.88 -34.51 -1.10
C SER A 402 -11.55 -34.78 -1.82
N GLY A 403 -10.47 -35.00 -1.07
CA GLY A 403 -9.16 -35.39 -1.61
C GLY A 403 -8.30 -34.26 -2.19
N SER A 404 -8.80 -33.01 -2.17
CA SER A 404 -8.03 -31.85 -2.60
C SER A 404 -7.06 -31.34 -1.53
N HIS A 405 -5.92 -30.79 -1.98
CA HIS A 405 -4.97 -30.08 -1.11
C HIS A 405 -5.34 -28.60 -0.91
N LEU A 406 -6.25 -28.06 -1.73
CA LEU A 406 -6.69 -26.67 -1.67
C LEU A 406 -7.67 -26.45 -0.52
N ASP A 407 -7.44 -25.42 0.29
CA ASP A 407 -8.24 -25.14 1.48
C ASP A 407 -9.72 -24.84 1.15
N ILE A 408 -9.99 -24.12 0.06
CA ILE A 408 -11.36 -23.83 -0.41
C ILE A 408 -12.14 -25.12 -0.66
N LEU A 409 -11.55 -26.12 -1.32
CA LEU A 409 -12.23 -27.37 -1.63
C LEU A 409 -12.40 -28.26 -0.39
N LYS A 410 -11.46 -28.22 0.56
CA LYS A 410 -11.65 -28.90 1.85
C LYS A 410 -12.84 -28.32 2.62
N VAL A 411 -12.93 -26.99 2.69
CA VAL A 411 -14.06 -26.31 3.33
C VAL A 411 -15.36 -26.60 2.57
N ALA A 412 -15.33 -26.59 1.23
CA ALA A 412 -16.51 -26.90 0.42
C ALA A 412 -17.01 -28.34 0.64
N ALA A 413 -16.10 -29.31 0.74
CA ALA A 413 -16.44 -30.70 1.05
C ALA A 413 -17.09 -30.83 2.44
N VAL A 414 -16.58 -30.09 3.43
CA VAL A 414 -17.15 -30.02 4.77
C VAL A 414 -18.55 -29.41 4.73
N ILE A 415 -18.73 -28.26 4.08
CA ILE A 415 -20.03 -27.60 3.95
C ILE A 415 -21.04 -28.52 3.25
N ALA A 416 -20.68 -29.08 2.09
CA ALA A 416 -21.56 -30.00 1.36
C ALA A 416 -22.00 -31.19 2.23
N SER A 417 -21.10 -31.72 3.06
CA SER A 417 -21.39 -32.85 3.95
C SER A 417 -22.10 -32.49 5.25
N SER A 418 -22.31 -31.21 5.57
CA SER A 418 -22.78 -30.81 6.91
C SER A 418 -23.81 -29.68 6.96
N HIS A 419 -24.11 -29.00 5.85
CA HIS A 419 -25.09 -27.90 5.81
C HIS A 419 -26.55 -28.31 6.11
N HIS A 420 -26.83 -29.61 6.14
CA HIS A 420 -28.12 -30.18 6.57
C HIS A 420 -28.07 -30.92 7.92
N GLU A 421 -26.92 -30.90 8.60
CA GLU A 421 -26.85 -31.32 9.99
C GLU A 421 -27.59 -30.31 10.87
N LYS A 422 -28.19 -30.79 11.95
CA LYS A 422 -28.99 -29.97 12.86
C LYS A 422 -28.37 -30.01 14.23
N TRP A 423 -28.39 -28.89 14.94
CA TRP A 423 -27.77 -28.78 16.26
C TRP A 423 -28.21 -29.88 17.24
N ASP A 424 -29.47 -30.32 17.17
CA ASP A 424 -30.04 -31.40 17.98
C ASP A 424 -29.69 -32.83 17.56
N GLY A 425 -28.94 -33.01 16.46
CA GLY A 425 -28.57 -34.32 15.92
C GLY A 425 -29.62 -34.97 15.00
N SER A 426 -30.76 -34.31 14.75
CA SER A 426 -31.82 -34.83 13.86
C SER A 426 -31.55 -34.59 12.37
N GLY A 427 -30.39 -34.04 12.03
CA GLY A 427 -29.95 -33.74 10.67
C GLY A 427 -29.38 -34.94 9.91
N TYR A 428 -28.79 -34.67 8.74
CA TYR A 428 -28.18 -35.66 7.86
C TYR A 428 -26.95 -35.07 7.17
N PRO A 429 -26.01 -35.89 6.63
CA PRO A 429 -26.06 -37.34 6.46
C PRO A 429 -25.55 -38.18 7.64
N LYS A 430 -24.81 -37.61 8.58
CA LYS A 430 -24.16 -38.33 9.68
C LYS A 430 -24.90 -38.20 11.02
N GLY A 431 -25.83 -37.25 11.14
CA GLY A 431 -26.56 -37.01 12.39
C GLY A 431 -25.64 -36.41 13.46
N LEU A 432 -24.76 -35.50 13.05
CA LEU A 432 -23.85 -34.79 13.94
C LEU A 432 -24.65 -33.81 14.81
N SER A 433 -24.22 -33.60 16.06
CA SER A 433 -24.92 -32.73 17.02
C SER A 433 -23.98 -31.72 17.65
N GLY A 434 -24.49 -30.55 17.99
CA GLY A 434 -23.74 -29.51 18.68
C GLY A 434 -22.45 -29.13 17.95
N LEU A 435 -21.34 -29.11 18.69
CA LEU A 435 -20.02 -28.73 18.20
C LEU A 435 -19.33 -29.80 17.35
N ASP A 436 -19.89 -31.01 17.25
CA ASP A 436 -19.40 -32.02 16.30
C ASP A 436 -19.73 -31.63 14.85
N ILE A 437 -20.69 -30.73 14.67
CA ILE A 437 -20.96 -30.11 13.36
C ILE A 437 -19.88 -29.05 13.11
N PRO A 438 -19.12 -29.14 12.01
CA PRO A 438 -18.15 -28.12 11.63
C PRO A 438 -18.81 -26.73 11.54
N ILE A 439 -18.07 -25.70 11.93
CA ILE A 439 -18.61 -24.34 12.05
C ILE A 439 -19.07 -23.79 10.70
N GLU A 440 -18.40 -24.20 9.62
CA GLU A 440 -18.71 -23.84 8.24
C GLU A 440 -20.08 -24.38 7.83
N GLY A 441 -20.39 -25.64 8.20
CA GLY A 441 -21.70 -26.24 8.01
C GLY A 441 -22.79 -25.53 8.79
N ARG A 442 -22.53 -25.18 10.06
CA ARG A 442 -23.48 -24.44 10.91
C ARG A 442 -23.79 -23.05 10.37
N ILE A 443 -22.79 -22.33 9.88
CA ILE A 443 -22.96 -21.01 9.25
C ILE A 443 -23.78 -21.14 7.97
N THR A 444 -23.41 -22.07 7.08
CA THR A 444 -24.13 -22.25 5.81
C THR A 444 -25.57 -22.69 6.03
N ALA A 445 -25.86 -23.55 7.01
CA ALA A 445 -27.22 -23.98 7.33
C ALA A 445 -28.14 -22.80 7.73
N ILE A 446 -27.64 -21.87 8.54
CA ILE A 446 -28.39 -20.65 8.92
C ILE A 446 -28.69 -19.80 7.68
N ILE A 447 -27.67 -19.55 6.85
CA ILE A 447 -27.82 -18.66 5.69
C ILE A 447 -28.69 -19.28 4.60
N ASP A 448 -28.54 -20.58 4.32
CA ASP A 448 -29.36 -21.29 3.34
C ASP A 448 -30.84 -21.25 3.73
N VAL A 449 -31.17 -21.57 4.99
CA VAL A 449 -32.56 -21.47 5.47
C VAL A 449 -33.08 -20.04 5.45
N PHE A 450 -32.25 -19.04 5.82
CA PHE A 450 -32.65 -17.64 5.74
C PHE A 450 -33.00 -17.24 4.31
N ASP A 451 -32.12 -17.49 3.34
CA ASP A 451 -32.36 -17.10 1.95
C ASP A 451 -33.53 -17.88 1.35
N ALA A 452 -33.69 -19.16 1.69
CA ALA A 452 -34.82 -19.98 1.30
C ALA A 452 -36.17 -19.43 1.80
N LEU A 453 -36.24 -18.95 3.05
CA LEU A 453 -37.47 -18.38 3.63
C LEU A 453 -37.78 -16.98 3.10
N ALA A 454 -36.74 -16.21 2.75
CA ALA A 454 -36.87 -14.86 2.21
C ALA A 454 -37.11 -14.82 0.68
N SER A 455 -37.01 -15.96 -0.02
CA SER A 455 -37.15 -16.05 -1.48
C SER A 455 -38.50 -16.64 -1.90
N LYS A 456 -38.95 -16.27 -3.10
CA LYS A 456 -40.20 -16.81 -3.68
C LYS A 456 -39.91 -18.20 -4.25
N ARG A 457 -40.73 -19.20 -3.88
CA ARG A 457 -40.64 -20.57 -4.42
C ARG A 457 -41.92 -20.93 -5.18
N SER A 458 -41.86 -21.92 -6.07
CA SER A 458 -42.99 -22.31 -6.96
C SER A 458 -44.31 -22.59 -6.22
N TYR A 459 -44.25 -22.89 -4.92
CA TYR A 459 -45.40 -23.24 -4.10
C TYR A 459 -45.57 -22.36 -2.84
N LYS A 460 -44.75 -21.32 -2.66
CA LYS A 460 -44.70 -20.55 -1.41
C LYS A 460 -44.23 -19.10 -1.63
N GLU A 461 -45.00 -18.14 -1.12
CA GLU A 461 -44.57 -16.74 -1.08
C GLU A 461 -43.49 -16.53 0.01
N PRO A 462 -42.61 -15.52 -0.15
CA PRO A 462 -41.61 -15.17 0.85
C PRO A 462 -42.23 -14.92 2.22
N TRP A 463 -41.52 -15.30 3.28
CA TRP A 463 -41.91 -14.98 4.64
C TRP A 463 -41.68 -13.52 4.96
N THR A 464 -42.53 -12.96 5.81
CA THR A 464 -42.30 -11.62 6.38
C THR A 464 -41.09 -11.65 7.32
N HIS A 465 -40.41 -10.51 7.48
CA HIS A 465 -39.28 -10.39 8.41
C HIS A 465 -39.60 -10.91 9.82
N LYS A 466 -40.80 -10.57 10.32
CA LYS A 466 -41.29 -11.05 11.62
C LYS A 466 -41.35 -12.58 11.70
N GLN A 467 -41.90 -13.24 10.67
CA GLN A 467 -41.98 -14.71 10.63
C GLN A 467 -40.60 -15.37 10.58
N ILE A 468 -39.67 -14.79 9.83
CA ILE A 468 -38.29 -15.29 9.75
C ILE A 468 -37.63 -15.20 11.12
N VAL A 469 -37.68 -14.03 11.77
CA VAL A 469 -37.09 -13.82 13.11
C VAL A 469 -37.70 -14.77 14.14
N GLU A 470 -39.04 -14.87 14.18
CA GLU A 470 -39.74 -15.80 15.09
C GLU A 470 -39.32 -17.25 14.86
N HIS A 471 -39.10 -17.65 13.61
CA HIS A 471 -38.66 -19.00 13.28
C HIS A 471 -37.23 -19.29 13.75
N PHE A 472 -36.29 -18.38 13.52
CA PHE A 472 -34.92 -18.53 14.02
C PHE A 472 -34.88 -18.59 15.55
N GLN A 473 -35.70 -17.78 16.25
CA GLN A 473 -35.85 -17.85 17.70
C GLN A 473 -36.42 -19.19 18.18
N GLN A 474 -37.39 -19.77 17.46
CA GLN A 474 -37.98 -21.07 17.80
C GLN A 474 -37.05 -22.25 17.50
N GLN A 475 -36.16 -22.11 16.51
CA GLN A 475 -35.23 -23.16 16.08
C GLN A 475 -33.84 -23.04 16.72
N HIS A 476 -33.63 -22.02 17.56
CA HIS A 476 -32.43 -21.78 18.33
C HIS A 476 -32.12 -22.97 19.26
N GLY A 477 -30.95 -23.60 19.11
CA GLY A 477 -30.55 -24.79 19.86
C GLY A 477 -31.26 -26.07 19.45
N ILE A 478 -32.02 -26.06 18.35
CA ILE A 478 -32.67 -27.24 17.78
C ILE A 478 -32.12 -27.48 16.38
N HIS A 479 -32.46 -26.60 15.44
CA HIS A 479 -31.90 -26.63 14.09
C HIS A 479 -30.54 -25.92 14.08
N PHE A 480 -30.47 -24.74 14.69
CA PHE A 480 -29.34 -23.83 14.58
C PHE A 480 -28.51 -23.81 15.85
N ASP A 481 -27.21 -23.62 15.67
CA ASP A 481 -26.30 -23.26 16.75
C ASP A 481 -26.80 -22.00 17.48
N PRO A 482 -27.02 -22.07 18.81
CA PRO A 482 -27.41 -20.92 19.64
C PRO A 482 -26.58 -19.67 19.40
N GLU A 483 -25.25 -19.78 19.45
CA GLU A 483 -24.34 -18.64 19.40
C GLU A 483 -24.36 -17.98 18.02
N LEU A 484 -24.33 -18.80 16.96
CA LEU A 484 -24.39 -18.29 15.60
C LEU A 484 -25.78 -17.73 15.26
N CYS A 485 -26.85 -18.31 15.80
CA CYS A 485 -28.21 -17.80 15.63
C CYS A 485 -28.35 -16.42 16.29
N ASP A 486 -27.79 -16.23 17.49
CA ASP A 486 -27.77 -14.93 18.16
C ASP A 486 -26.99 -13.88 17.37
N VAL A 487 -25.82 -14.25 16.83
CA VAL A 487 -25.05 -13.38 15.93
C VAL A 487 -25.86 -13.02 14.69
N PHE A 488 -26.49 -14.00 14.03
CA PHE A 488 -27.33 -13.77 12.86
C PHE A 488 -28.49 -12.81 13.15
N LEU A 489 -29.21 -13.01 14.27
CA LEU A 489 -30.31 -12.14 14.68
C LEU A 489 -29.83 -10.70 14.97
N ARG A 490 -28.64 -10.54 15.56
CA ARG A 490 -28.02 -9.22 15.79
C ARG A 490 -27.69 -8.49 14.49
N ILE A 491 -27.29 -9.22 13.45
CA ILE A 491 -26.91 -8.65 12.14
C ILE A 491 -28.02 -8.74 11.08
N TYR A 492 -29.23 -9.15 11.46
CA TYR A 492 -30.32 -9.48 10.55
C TYR A 492 -30.62 -8.38 9.52
N GLU A 493 -30.68 -7.12 9.97
CA GLU A 493 -30.91 -5.98 9.07
C GLU A 493 -29.80 -5.81 8.02
N LYS A 494 -28.54 -6.07 8.38
CA LYS A 494 -27.42 -6.07 7.42
C LYS A 494 -27.60 -7.20 6.40
N CYS A 495 -27.99 -8.40 6.85
CA CYS A 495 -28.27 -9.53 5.98
C CYS A 495 -29.40 -9.23 5.00
N VAL A 496 -30.49 -8.60 5.45
CA VAL A 496 -31.61 -8.17 4.60
C VAL A 496 -31.16 -7.14 3.56
N ALA A 497 -30.40 -6.12 3.97
CA ALA A 497 -29.89 -5.09 3.05
C ALA A 497 -28.97 -5.69 1.97
N LEU A 498 -28.07 -6.60 2.37
CA LEU A 498 -27.19 -7.32 1.44
C LEU A 498 -28.00 -8.18 0.47
N ARG A 499 -28.99 -8.93 0.97
CA ARG A 499 -29.88 -9.76 0.15
C ARG A 499 -30.62 -8.92 -0.91
N ASN A 500 -31.17 -7.78 -0.51
CA ASN A 500 -31.94 -6.89 -1.39
C ASN A 500 -31.08 -6.25 -2.50
N SER A 501 -29.76 -6.23 -2.34
CA SER A 501 -28.82 -5.77 -3.37
C SER A 501 -28.62 -6.79 -4.50
N TYR A 502 -29.10 -8.03 -4.33
CA TYR A 502 -29.01 -9.12 -5.30
C TYR A 502 -30.36 -9.86 -5.45
N PRO A 503 -31.39 -9.20 -6.02
CA PRO A 503 -32.71 -9.81 -6.23
C PRO A 503 -32.65 -11.00 -7.21
N ASP A 504 -33.68 -11.86 -7.14
CA ASP A 504 -33.85 -13.01 -8.03
C ASP A 504 -34.21 -12.64 -9.48
#